data_AF-A0A662UHD9-F1
#
_entry.id   AF-A0A662UHD9-F1
#
_cell.length_a   1.000
_cell.length_b   1.000
_cell.length_c   1.000
_cell.angle_alpha   90.00
_cell.angle_beta   90.00
_cell.angle_gamma   90.00
#
_symmetry.space_group_name_H-M   'P 1'
#
loop_
_entity.id
_entity.type
_entity.pdbx_description
1 polymer ?
#
loop_
_entity_poly.entity_id
_entity_poly.type
_entity_poly.pdbx_seq_one_letter_code
_entity_poly.pdbx_strand_id
1 'polypeptide(L)'
;MRCPYCASEHLVWDLSTGSVICASCGTVIDVIYDVSAPAYSTTLTRAYNHSVVQAVLYGEKKRLMKKRLSSLTLRTSIYMKLKERIRKGRIVNEKAFVELVQGLRPHVHVVEHELDEQLRRRLSSDLSYLDKYLRIIDNDPILSSRTFRGKIALAMMLHHLDVHGTINLKNIAKELRMSITHLKRLEKLIKERIRKKGITV
;
A
#
# COMPACT_ATOMS: atom_id res chain seq x y z
N MET A 1 8.61 -45.12 7.88
CA MET A 1 9.10 -44.25 6.78
C MET A 1 8.27 -42.96 6.85
N ARG A 2 8.86 -41.78 6.66
CA ARG A 2 8.14 -40.48 6.73
C ARG A 2 8.28 -39.72 5.42
N CYS A 3 7.25 -38.96 5.06
CA CYS A 3 7.31 -38.09 3.89
C CYS A 3 8.40 -37.01 4.08
N PRO A 4 9.34 -36.83 3.12
CA PRO A 4 10.41 -35.84 3.27
C PRO A 4 9.95 -34.38 3.18
N TYR A 5 8.72 -34.13 2.72
CA TYR A 5 8.19 -32.76 2.53
C TYR A 5 7.23 -32.32 3.62
N CYS A 6 6.32 -33.20 4.07
CA CYS A 6 5.34 -32.85 5.10
C CYS A 6 5.52 -33.62 6.42
N ALA A 7 6.56 -34.46 6.52
CA ALA A 7 6.86 -35.32 7.67
C ALA A 7 5.75 -36.32 8.06
N SER A 8 4.67 -36.41 7.27
CA SER A 8 3.56 -37.33 7.52
C SER A 8 4.01 -38.80 7.46
N GLU A 9 3.42 -39.61 8.33
CA GLU A 9 3.58 -41.07 8.38
C GLU A 9 2.53 -41.81 7.54
N HIS A 10 1.55 -41.08 7.00
CA HIS A 10 0.45 -41.66 6.22
C HIS A 10 0.89 -41.90 4.77
N LEU A 11 1.53 -43.05 4.55
CA LEU A 11 1.98 -43.50 3.23
C LEU A 11 1.05 -44.60 2.73
N VAL A 12 0.60 -44.46 1.49
CA VAL A 12 -0.29 -45.40 0.80
C VAL A 12 0.44 -45.95 -0.41
N TRP A 13 0.37 -47.26 -0.60
CA TRP A 13 0.91 -47.90 -1.79
C TRP A 13 -0.17 -47.97 -2.86
N ASP A 14 0.11 -47.37 -4.01
CA ASP A 14 -0.70 -47.55 -5.21
C ASP A 14 -0.25 -48.81 -5.97
N LEU A 15 -1.07 -49.84 -5.88
CA LEU A 15 -0.85 -51.13 -6.54
C LEU A 15 -0.89 -51.03 -8.08
N SER A 16 -1.56 -50.02 -8.63
CA SER A 16 -1.69 -49.85 -10.09
C SER A 16 -0.42 -49.30 -10.72
N THR A 17 0.29 -48.44 -10.00
CA THR A 17 1.53 -47.79 -10.47
C THR A 17 2.78 -48.32 -9.78
N GLY A 18 2.63 -49.20 -8.77
CA GLY A 18 3.74 -49.70 -7.95
C GLY A 18 4.39 -48.63 -7.09
N SER A 19 3.76 -47.47 -6.89
CA SER A 19 4.35 -46.29 -6.24
C SER A 19 3.89 -46.12 -4.79
N VAL A 20 4.80 -45.74 -3.90
CA VAL A 20 4.49 -45.34 -2.51
C VAL A 20 4.24 -43.84 -2.47
N ILE A 21 3.04 -43.44 -2.09
CA ILE A 21 2.56 -42.05 -2.14
C ILE A 21 2.21 -41.58 -0.73
N CYS A 22 2.57 -40.35 -0.38
CA CYS A 22 2.09 -39.70 0.83
C CYS A 22 0.62 -39.30 0.67
N ALA A 23 -0.28 -39.85 1.48
CA ALA A 23 -1.70 -39.51 1.44
C ALA A 23 -1.99 -38.07 1.88
N SER A 24 -1.11 -37.46 2.67
CA SER A 24 -1.31 -36.10 3.18
C SER A 24 -0.94 -35.01 2.19
N CYS A 25 0.02 -35.23 1.30
CA CYS A 25 0.51 -34.20 0.37
C CYS A 25 0.66 -34.66 -1.09
N GLY A 26 0.33 -35.92 -1.40
CA GLY A 26 0.38 -36.48 -2.74
C GLY A 26 1.79 -36.73 -3.28
N THR A 27 2.83 -36.57 -2.47
CA THR A 27 4.21 -36.78 -2.92
C THR A 27 4.49 -38.27 -3.10
N VAL A 28 4.98 -38.65 -4.28
CA VAL A 28 5.55 -39.98 -4.53
C VAL A 28 6.91 -40.09 -3.84
N ILE A 29 7.04 -41.03 -2.91
CA ILE A 29 8.22 -41.24 -2.07
C ILE A 29 9.14 -42.28 -2.69
N ASP A 30 8.58 -43.36 -3.23
CA ASP A 30 9.36 -44.47 -3.77
C ASP A 30 8.54 -45.27 -4.80
N VAL A 31 9.19 -46.12 -5.60
CA VAL A 31 8.55 -47.02 -6.57
C VAL A 31 9.06 -48.45 -6.34
N ILE A 32 8.15 -49.36 -5.99
CA ILE A 32 8.45 -50.73 -5.56
C ILE A 32 8.70 -51.66 -6.77
N TYR A 33 8.08 -51.38 -7.92
CA TYR A 33 8.27 -52.15 -9.15
C TYR A 33 8.84 -51.27 -10.27
N ASP A 34 10.11 -51.50 -10.60
CA ASP A 34 10.74 -50.95 -11.80
C ASP A 34 10.52 -51.96 -12.94
N VAL A 35 9.50 -51.74 -13.77
CA VAL A 35 9.31 -52.52 -15.01
C VAL A 35 10.25 -51.96 -16.07
N SER A 36 11.55 -52.02 -15.83
CA SER A 36 12.55 -51.75 -16.86
C SER A 36 12.73 -53.03 -17.68
N ALA A 37 12.34 -52.99 -18.95
CA ALA A 37 12.78 -53.97 -19.93
C ALA A 37 14.33 -54.06 -19.89
N PRO A 38 14.93 -55.25 -20.05
CA PRO A 38 16.37 -55.39 -19.95
C PRO A 38 17.02 -54.83 -21.21
N ALA A 39 17.42 -53.56 -21.19
CA ALA A 39 18.32 -53.01 -22.18
C ALA A 39 19.07 -51.80 -21.60
N TYR A 40 20.35 -52.01 -21.31
CA TYR A 40 21.47 -51.10 -21.56
C TYR A 40 21.19 -49.57 -21.50
N SER A 41 21.87 -48.88 -20.57
CA SER A 41 22.00 -47.41 -20.42
C SER A 41 21.08 -46.74 -19.39
N THR A 42 21.48 -46.74 -18.11
CA THR A 42 20.78 -46.07 -16.99
C THR A 42 21.54 -44.91 -16.34
N THR A 43 22.48 -44.28 -17.05
CA THR A 43 23.07 -42.98 -16.64
C THR A 43 22.48 -41.79 -17.39
N LEU A 44 22.07 -41.96 -18.65
CA LEU A 44 21.55 -40.86 -19.48
C LEU A 44 20.10 -40.46 -19.13
N THR A 45 19.25 -41.41 -18.74
CA THR A 45 17.81 -41.16 -18.51
C THR A 45 17.55 -40.35 -17.23
N ARG A 46 18.32 -40.58 -16.16
CA ARG A 46 18.24 -39.78 -14.91
C ARG A 46 18.79 -38.37 -15.10
N ALA A 47 19.86 -38.20 -15.88
CA ALA A 47 20.41 -36.89 -16.22
C ALA A 47 19.46 -36.07 -17.10
N TYR A 48 18.75 -36.73 -18.02
CA TYR A 48 17.72 -36.12 -18.87
C TYR A 48 16.52 -35.61 -18.07
N ASN A 49 16.00 -36.41 -17.13
CA ASN A 49 14.87 -35.98 -16.30
C ASN A 49 15.24 -34.85 -15.33
N HIS A 50 16.46 -34.84 -14.79
CA HIS A 50 16.95 -33.74 -13.95
C HIS A 50 17.17 -32.44 -14.75
N SER A 51 17.65 -32.53 -15.99
CA SER A 51 17.85 -31.35 -16.85
C SER A 51 16.52 -30.72 -17.29
N VAL A 52 15.50 -31.54 -17.57
CA VAL A 52 14.14 -31.06 -17.90
C VAL A 52 13.50 -30.37 -16.69
N VAL A 53 13.59 -30.95 -15.48
CA VAL A 53 13.07 -30.33 -14.26
C VAL A 53 13.79 -29.00 -13.96
N GLN A 54 15.12 -28.96 -14.09
CA GLN A 54 15.88 -27.71 -13.94
C GLN A 54 15.50 -26.65 -14.98
N ALA A 55 15.26 -27.04 -16.24
CA ALA A 55 14.82 -26.14 -17.29
C ALA A 55 13.42 -25.54 -17.01
N VAL A 56 12.49 -26.35 -16.48
CA VAL A 56 11.15 -25.89 -16.07
C VAL A 56 11.25 -24.90 -14.90
N LEU A 57 11.99 -25.25 -13.83
CA LEU A 57 12.22 -24.37 -12.68
C LEU A 57 12.90 -23.06 -13.07
N TYR A 58 13.89 -23.12 -13.97
CA TYR A 58 14.56 -21.93 -14.51
C TYR A 58 13.60 -21.06 -15.34
N GLY A 59 12.75 -21.68 -16.17
CA GLY A 59 11.71 -20.99 -16.94
C GLY A 59 10.70 -20.27 -16.04
N GLU A 60 10.26 -20.92 -14.98
CA GLU A 60 9.35 -20.35 -13.99
C GLU A 60 10.00 -19.20 -13.21
N LYS A 61 11.24 -19.38 -12.74
CA LYS A 61 12.03 -18.32 -12.10
C LYS A 61 12.22 -17.11 -13.01
N LYS A 62 12.50 -17.32 -14.29
CA LYS A 62 12.62 -16.25 -15.31
C LYS A 62 11.29 -15.54 -15.53
N ARG A 63 10.17 -16.25 -15.55
CA ARG A 63 8.82 -15.67 -15.67
C ARG A 63 8.47 -14.82 -14.45
N LEU A 64 8.73 -15.31 -13.24
CA LEU A 64 8.53 -14.57 -11.99
C LEU A 64 9.41 -13.33 -11.93
N MET A 65 10.68 -13.45 -12.33
CA MET A 65 11.61 -12.32 -12.40
C MET A 65 11.15 -11.27 -13.40
N LYS A 66 10.64 -11.68 -14.58
CA LYS A 66 10.03 -10.75 -15.57
C LYS A 66 8.81 -10.04 -15.00
N LYS A 67 7.91 -10.75 -14.30
CA LYS A 67 6.75 -10.14 -13.61
C LYS A 67 7.17 -9.15 -12.54
N ARG A 68 8.20 -9.48 -11.76
CA ARG A 68 8.77 -8.58 -10.74
C ARG A 68 9.38 -7.34 -11.39
N LEU A 69 10.15 -7.52 -12.46
CA LEU A 69 10.74 -6.44 -13.23
C LEU A 69 9.65 -5.54 -13.84
N SER A 70 8.57 -6.10 -14.39
CA SER A 70 7.45 -5.32 -14.94
C SER A 70 6.71 -4.52 -13.86
N SER A 71 6.59 -5.06 -12.65
CA SER A 71 5.99 -4.31 -11.52
C SER A 71 6.90 -3.18 -11.03
N LEU A 72 8.22 -3.39 -11.03
CA LEU A 72 9.22 -2.38 -10.67
C LEU A 72 9.27 -1.27 -11.74
N THR A 73 9.27 -1.62 -13.03
CA THR A 73 9.25 -0.61 -14.10
C THR A 73 7.96 0.21 -14.07
N LEU A 74 6.81 -0.43 -13.78
CA LEU A 74 5.56 0.30 -13.58
C LEU A 74 5.67 1.29 -12.41
N ARG A 75 6.14 0.85 -11.24
CA ARG A 75 6.36 1.72 -10.07
C ARG A 75 7.24 2.92 -10.38
N THR A 76 8.39 2.66 -10.98
CA THR A 76 9.35 3.70 -11.35
C THR A 76 8.74 4.65 -12.37
N SER A 77 8.00 4.14 -13.37
CA SER A 77 7.34 5.00 -14.37
C SER A 77 6.28 5.92 -13.76
N ILE A 78 5.48 5.41 -12.80
CA ILE A 78 4.46 6.21 -12.11
C ILE A 78 5.16 7.28 -11.26
N TYR A 79 6.19 6.89 -10.52
CA TYR A 79 6.95 7.83 -9.69
C TYR A 79 7.57 8.95 -10.51
N MET A 80 8.23 8.63 -11.63
CA MET A 80 8.87 9.63 -12.49
C MET A 80 7.84 10.62 -13.07
N LYS A 81 6.71 10.11 -13.58
CA LYS A 81 5.59 10.96 -14.04
C LYS A 81 5.04 11.85 -12.94
N LEU A 82 4.99 11.36 -11.69
CA LEU A 82 4.54 12.15 -10.56
C LEU A 82 5.58 13.24 -10.25
N LYS A 83 6.86 12.86 -10.15
CA LYS A 83 7.99 13.75 -9.81
C LYS A 83 8.11 14.92 -10.78
N GLU A 84 7.94 14.69 -12.08
CA GLU A 84 7.94 15.74 -13.11
C GLU A 84 6.86 16.80 -12.89
N ARG A 85 5.71 16.42 -12.30
CA ARG A 85 4.56 17.31 -12.08
C ARG A 85 4.55 17.95 -10.69
N ILE A 86 5.45 17.54 -9.79
CA ILE A 86 5.53 18.07 -8.44
C ILE A 86 6.11 19.49 -8.48
N ARG A 87 5.34 20.44 -7.95
CA ARG A 87 5.78 21.82 -7.78
C ARG A 87 6.73 21.94 -6.57
N LYS A 88 7.55 22.99 -6.53
CA LYS A 88 8.45 23.31 -5.40
C LYS A 88 7.69 23.26 -4.06
N GLY A 89 8.35 22.73 -3.02
CA GLY A 89 7.83 22.61 -1.66
C GLY A 89 6.86 21.43 -1.42
N ARG A 90 6.73 20.53 -2.39
CA ARG A 90 5.88 19.34 -2.28
C ARG A 90 6.68 18.04 -2.37
N ILE A 91 6.23 17.04 -1.64
CA ILE A 91 6.87 15.73 -1.51
C ILE A 91 5.87 14.61 -1.76
N VAL A 92 6.37 13.46 -2.20
CA VAL A 92 5.56 12.25 -2.32
C VAL A 92 5.48 11.59 -0.95
N ASN A 93 4.27 11.37 -0.45
CA ASN A 93 4.08 10.54 0.73
C ASN A 93 4.34 9.09 0.32
N GLU A 94 5.44 8.51 0.83
CA GLU A 94 5.89 7.18 0.45
C GLU A 94 4.86 6.09 0.78
N LYS A 95 4.24 6.15 1.97
CA LYS A 95 3.20 5.19 2.38
C LYS A 95 2.02 5.25 1.42
N ALA A 96 1.55 6.46 1.14
CA ALA A 96 0.46 6.71 0.19
C ALA A 96 0.81 6.26 -1.24
N PHE A 97 2.05 6.40 -1.66
CA PHE A 97 2.50 5.99 -2.98
C PHE A 97 2.55 4.45 -3.10
N VAL A 98 3.03 3.76 -2.07
CA VAL A 98 3.08 2.29 -2.03
C VAL A 98 1.67 1.71 -2.09
N GLU A 99 0.75 2.21 -1.28
CA GLU A 99 -0.66 1.81 -1.28
C GLU A 99 -1.32 2.03 -2.65
N LEU A 100 -1.01 3.15 -3.32
CA LEU A 100 -1.53 3.46 -4.66
C LEU A 100 -1.05 2.41 -5.68
N VAL A 101 0.25 2.13 -5.67
CA VAL A 101 0.88 1.14 -6.56
C VAL A 101 0.31 -0.25 -6.35
N GLN A 102 -0.07 -0.58 -5.11
CA GLN A 102 -0.69 -1.86 -4.75
C GLN A 102 -2.18 -1.92 -5.10
N GLY A 103 -2.79 -0.81 -5.55
CA GLY A 103 -4.22 -0.74 -5.86
C GLY A 103 -5.11 -0.63 -4.62
N LEU A 104 -4.53 -0.40 -3.43
CA LEU A 104 -5.27 -0.29 -2.16
C LEU A 104 -5.96 1.07 -2.00
N ARG A 105 -5.57 2.07 -2.79
CA ARG A 105 -6.15 3.42 -2.72
C ARG A 105 -6.19 4.12 -4.08
N PRO A 106 -7.09 5.10 -4.26
CA PRO A 106 -7.10 5.96 -5.44
C PRO A 106 -5.93 6.95 -5.44
N HIS A 107 -5.69 7.61 -6.58
CA HIS A 107 -4.62 8.60 -6.83
C HIS A 107 -4.66 9.88 -5.96
N VAL A 108 -5.52 9.96 -4.95
CA VAL A 108 -5.75 11.17 -4.15
C VAL A 108 -4.78 11.24 -2.98
N HIS A 109 -4.33 12.45 -2.60
CA HIS A 109 -3.47 12.72 -1.43
C HIS A 109 -2.13 11.96 -1.41
N VAL A 110 -1.56 11.65 -2.58
CA VAL A 110 -0.22 11.04 -2.70
C VAL A 110 0.89 12.08 -2.59
N VAL A 111 0.57 13.34 -2.88
CA VAL A 111 1.50 14.47 -2.78
C VAL A 111 1.12 15.33 -1.59
N GLU A 112 2.06 15.51 -0.69
CA GLU A 112 1.97 16.34 0.51
C GLU A 112 2.88 17.57 0.38
N HIS A 113 2.74 18.51 1.30
CA HIS A 113 3.71 19.58 1.41
C HIS A 113 4.85 19.17 2.34
N GLU A 114 6.06 19.70 2.13
CA GLU A 114 7.23 19.44 2.97
C GLU A 114 7.03 19.81 4.46
N LEU A 115 6.03 20.65 4.76
CA LEU A 115 5.72 21.13 6.10
C LEU A 115 4.73 20.24 6.84
N ASP A 116 4.09 19.30 6.14
CA ASP A 116 3.02 18.48 6.72
C ASP A 116 3.58 17.64 7.88
N GLU A 117 4.81 17.13 7.76
CA GLU A 117 5.50 16.40 8.81
C GLU A 117 5.76 17.26 10.07
N GLN A 118 6.19 18.51 9.90
CA GLN A 118 6.38 19.43 11.02
C GLN A 118 5.05 19.76 11.70
N LEU A 119 3.98 19.93 10.92
CA LEU A 119 2.65 20.18 11.44
C LEU A 119 2.08 18.97 12.20
N ARG A 120 2.34 17.74 11.76
CA ARG A 120 1.95 16.51 12.50
C ARG A 120 2.61 16.46 13.88
N ARG A 121 3.89 16.83 13.97
CA ARG A 121 4.60 16.88 15.26
C ARG A 121 4.01 17.95 16.18
N ARG A 122 3.77 19.16 15.65
CA ARG A 122 3.13 20.25 16.42
C ARG A 122 1.70 19.91 16.85
N LEU A 123 0.96 19.13 16.05
CA LEU A 123 -0.37 18.65 16.43
C LEU A 123 -0.33 17.73 17.66
N SER A 124 0.75 16.94 17.79
CA SER A 124 0.94 16.07 18.96
C SER A 124 1.40 16.83 20.22
N SER A 125 1.81 18.10 20.08
CA SER A 125 2.23 18.95 21.20
C SER A 125 1.34 20.20 21.32
N ASP A 126 1.74 21.29 20.69
CA ASP A 126 1.28 22.66 20.92
C ASP A 126 -0.14 22.89 20.37
N LEU A 127 -0.49 22.18 19.30
CA LEU A 127 -1.75 22.32 18.57
C LEU A 127 -2.77 21.23 18.96
N SER A 128 -2.56 20.51 20.05
CA SER A 128 -3.46 19.45 20.53
C SER A 128 -4.89 19.94 20.79
N TYR A 129 -5.07 21.22 21.13
CA TYR A 129 -6.39 21.86 21.24
C TYR A 129 -7.21 21.82 19.94
N LEU A 130 -6.58 21.58 18.79
CA LEU A 130 -7.25 21.47 17.50
C LEU A 130 -7.97 20.12 17.29
N ASP A 131 -7.69 19.10 18.11
CA ASP A 131 -8.23 17.75 17.93
C ASP A 131 -9.77 17.71 17.98
N LYS A 132 -10.39 18.51 18.85
CA LYS A 132 -11.86 18.67 18.89
C LYS A 132 -12.40 19.09 17.52
N TYR A 133 -11.79 20.10 16.91
CA TYR A 133 -12.26 20.64 15.62
C TYR A 133 -11.90 19.73 14.45
N LEU A 134 -10.78 19.01 14.52
CA LEU A 134 -10.42 18.00 13.52
C LEU A 134 -11.45 16.86 13.47
N ARG A 135 -11.96 16.41 14.63
CA ARG A 135 -13.06 15.43 14.67
C ARG A 135 -14.34 15.96 14.01
N ILE A 136 -14.68 17.22 14.23
CA ILE A 136 -15.82 17.88 13.56
C ILE A 136 -15.61 17.89 12.03
N ILE A 137 -14.40 18.21 11.59
CA ILE A 137 -14.03 18.24 10.17
C ILE A 137 -14.09 16.86 9.52
N ASP A 138 -13.59 15.82 10.20
CA ASP A 138 -13.56 14.47 9.67
C ASP A 138 -14.96 13.85 9.55
N ASN A 139 -15.91 14.27 10.41
CA ASN A 139 -17.31 13.88 10.32
C ASN A 139 -18.06 14.51 9.13
N ASP A 140 -17.53 15.57 8.51
CA ASP A 140 -18.14 16.19 7.32
C ASP A 140 -17.42 15.75 6.03
N PRO A 141 -18.08 15.03 5.10
CA PRO A 141 -17.44 14.50 3.88
C PRO A 141 -16.75 15.54 2.98
N ILE A 142 -17.24 16.79 2.98
CA ILE A 142 -16.68 17.86 2.13
C ILE A 142 -15.45 18.50 2.79
N LEU A 143 -15.42 18.56 4.12
CA LEU A 143 -14.27 19.04 4.88
C LEU A 143 -13.19 17.95 4.99
N SER A 144 -13.59 16.70 5.19
CA SER A 144 -12.69 15.55 5.35
C SER A 144 -11.91 15.18 4.08
N SER A 145 -12.43 15.54 2.90
CA SER A 145 -11.73 15.35 1.62
C SER A 145 -10.60 16.38 1.37
N ARG A 146 -10.39 17.35 2.27
CA ARG A 146 -9.32 18.34 2.14
C ARG A 146 -7.96 17.75 2.50
N THR A 147 -6.91 18.34 1.94
CA THR A 147 -5.52 17.98 2.28
C THR A 147 -5.27 18.20 3.77
N PHE A 148 -4.26 17.52 4.33
CA PHE A 148 -3.92 17.62 5.75
C PHE A 148 -3.79 19.07 6.23
N ARG A 149 -2.97 19.89 5.55
CA ARG A 149 -2.88 21.35 5.80
C ARG A 149 -4.20 22.09 5.68
N GLY A 150 -5.07 21.68 4.75
CA GLY A 150 -6.40 22.25 4.60
C GLY A 150 -7.27 21.96 5.81
N LYS A 151 -7.25 20.72 6.32
CA LYS A 151 -7.96 20.35 7.56
C LYS A 151 -7.45 21.13 8.77
N ILE A 152 -6.13 21.26 8.91
CA ILE A 152 -5.56 22.09 9.99
C ILE A 152 -6.00 23.55 9.86
N ALA A 153 -5.97 24.12 8.66
CA ALA A 153 -6.44 25.49 8.43
C ALA A 153 -7.91 25.65 8.83
N LEU A 154 -8.75 24.69 8.45
CA LEU A 154 -10.16 24.67 8.82
C LEU A 154 -10.34 24.57 10.35
N ALA A 155 -9.55 23.72 11.02
CA ALA A 155 -9.58 23.55 12.47
C ALA A 155 -9.20 24.85 13.20
N MET A 156 -8.14 25.52 12.74
CA MET A 156 -7.73 26.83 13.27
C MET A 156 -8.79 27.91 13.04
N MET A 157 -9.46 27.90 11.89
CA MET A 157 -10.58 28.83 11.61
C MET A 157 -11.75 28.59 12.55
N LEU A 158 -12.13 27.33 12.79
CA LEU A 158 -13.19 26.98 13.73
C LEU A 158 -12.83 27.41 15.16
N HIS A 159 -11.60 27.15 15.58
CA HIS A 159 -11.11 27.61 16.87
C HIS A 159 -11.15 29.14 17.03
N HIS A 160 -10.71 29.89 16.02
CA HIS A 160 -10.80 31.36 16.04
C HIS A 160 -12.25 31.86 16.10
N LEU A 161 -13.19 31.20 15.42
CA LEU A 161 -14.61 31.53 15.52
C LEU A 161 -15.15 31.26 16.93
N ASP A 162 -14.76 30.15 17.55
CA ASP A 162 -15.18 29.75 18.89
C ASP A 162 -14.70 30.74 19.96
N VAL A 163 -13.41 31.09 19.94
CA VAL A 163 -12.77 31.91 20.98
C VAL A 163 -12.94 33.41 20.75
N HIS A 164 -12.85 33.87 19.50
CA HIS A 164 -12.76 35.30 19.18
C HIS A 164 -13.95 35.81 18.34
N GLY A 165 -14.86 34.94 17.90
CA GLY A 165 -15.97 35.28 17.00
C GLY A 165 -15.57 35.72 15.60
N THR A 166 -14.27 35.82 15.30
CA THR A 166 -13.73 36.35 14.04
C THR A 166 -12.51 35.55 13.57
N ILE A 167 -12.32 35.45 12.25
CA ILE A 167 -11.24 34.67 11.66
C ILE A 167 -10.09 35.59 11.23
N ASN A 168 -8.94 35.47 11.90
CA ASN A 168 -7.71 36.10 11.44
C ASN A 168 -6.97 35.24 10.39
N LEU A 169 -7.28 35.48 9.12
CA LEU A 169 -6.65 34.76 7.99
C LEU A 169 -5.15 35.03 7.84
N LYS A 170 -4.64 36.19 8.27
CA LYS A 170 -3.23 36.55 8.11
C LYS A 170 -2.33 35.69 8.98
N ASN A 171 -2.74 35.48 10.23
CA ASN A 171 -2.01 34.62 11.17
C ASN A 171 -1.97 33.18 10.67
N ILE A 172 -3.12 32.64 10.25
CA ILE A 172 -3.23 31.28 9.69
C ILE A 172 -2.40 31.14 8.40
N ALA A 173 -2.38 32.17 7.54
CA ALA A 173 -1.57 32.17 6.32
C ALA A 173 -0.07 32.07 6.62
N LYS A 174 0.41 32.83 7.60
CA LYS A 174 1.81 32.84 8.02
C LYS A 174 2.21 31.50 8.62
N GLU A 175 1.39 30.99 9.53
CA GLU A 175 1.67 29.73 10.24
C GLU A 175 1.67 28.53 9.30
N LEU A 176 0.67 28.43 8.42
CA LEU A 176 0.54 27.30 7.52
C LEU A 176 1.28 27.51 6.19
N ARG A 177 1.94 28.65 5.95
CA ARG A 177 2.52 29.05 4.65
C ARG A 177 1.54 28.88 3.47
N MET A 178 0.30 29.30 3.66
CA MET A 178 -0.78 29.16 2.65
C MET A 178 -1.11 30.50 2.02
N SER A 179 -1.54 30.50 0.74
CA SER A 179 -2.02 31.71 0.11
C SER A 179 -3.33 32.19 0.75
N ILE A 180 -3.46 33.50 0.94
CA ILE A 180 -4.67 34.13 1.50
C ILE A 180 -5.89 33.79 0.64
N THR A 181 -5.72 33.71 -0.69
CA THR A 181 -6.79 33.34 -1.62
C THR A 181 -7.32 31.93 -1.38
N HIS A 182 -6.46 30.97 -1.04
CA HIS A 182 -6.89 29.62 -0.70
C HIS A 182 -7.63 29.61 0.65
N LEU A 183 -7.12 30.34 1.64
CA LEU A 183 -7.78 30.45 2.94
C LEU A 183 -9.16 31.11 2.86
N LYS A 184 -9.33 32.16 2.05
CA LYS A 184 -10.65 32.76 1.79
C LYS A 184 -11.66 31.75 1.20
N ARG A 185 -11.20 30.83 0.34
CA ARG A 185 -12.06 29.76 -0.19
C ARG A 185 -12.47 28.78 0.91
N LEU A 186 -11.55 28.43 1.82
CA LEU A 186 -11.85 27.56 2.97
C LEU A 186 -12.80 28.24 3.96
N GLU A 187 -12.60 29.54 4.22
CA GLU A 187 -13.49 30.33 5.07
C GLU A 187 -14.92 30.35 4.52
N LYS A 188 -15.09 30.63 3.21
CA LYS A 188 -16.39 30.59 2.55
C LYS A 188 -17.04 29.22 2.72
N LEU A 189 -16.25 28.16 2.53
CA LEU A 189 -16.72 26.78 2.66
C LEU A 189 -17.20 26.48 4.08
N ILE A 190 -16.44 26.85 5.13
CA ILE A 190 -16.88 26.68 6.53
C ILE A 190 -18.18 27.43 6.78
N LYS A 191 -18.25 28.71 6.42
CA LYS A 191 -19.45 29.54 6.66
C LYS A 191 -20.69 28.95 5.99
N GLU A 192 -20.55 28.43 4.77
CA GLU A 192 -21.63 27.74 4.07
C GLU A 192 -22.06 26.44 4.80
N ARG A 193 -21.10 25.67 5.35
CA ARG A 193 -21.42 24.44 6.08
C ARG A 193 -22.08 24.71 7.43
N ILE A 194 -21.60 25.71 8.18
CA ILE A 194 -22.24 26.15 9.43
C ILE A 194 -23.69 26.55 9.17
N ARG A 195 -23.94 27.38 8.12
CA ARG A 195 -25.29 27.84 7.78
C ARG A 195 -26.25 26.71 7.35
N LYS A 196 -25.76 25.72 6.60
CA LYS A 196 -26.61 24.66 6.02
C LYS A 196 -26.84 23.46 6.94
N LYS A 197 -25.87 23.12 7.80
CA LYS A 197 -25.90 21.89 8.61
C LYS A 197 -25.97 22.15 10.12
N GLY A 198 -25.89 23.41 10.58
CA GLY A 198 -25.87 23.70 12.00
C GLY A 198 -24.66 23.05 12.68
N ILE A 199 -23.48 23.09 12.05
CA ILE A 199 -22.24 22.68 12.71
C ILE A 199 -22.09 23.58 13.93
N THR A 200 -22.43 23.04 15.09
CA THR A 200 -22.29 23.66 16.39
C THR A 200 -20.86 23.43 16.83
N VAL A 201 -20.17 24.54 17.05
CA VAL A 201 -18.77 24.59 17.50
C VAL A 201 -18.74 24.45 19.01
#